data_AF-A0A1B8YGZ1-F1
#
_entry.id   AF-A0A1B8YGZ1-F1
#
_cell.length_a   1.000
_cell.length_b   1.000
_cell.length_c   1.000
_cell.angle_alpha   90.00
_cell.angle_beta   90.00
_cell.angle_gamma   90.00
#
_symmetry.space_group_name_H-M   'P 1'
#
loop_
_entity.id
_entity.type
_entity.pdbx_description
1 polymer ?
#
loop_
_entity_poly.entity_id
_entity_poly.type
_entity_poly.pdbx_seq_one_letter_code
_entity_poly.pdbx_strand_id
1 'polypeptide(L)'
;MTTIIASDNVIIEINQALNDILIKYLNIPGQNIDIRFDLPEINSIQSEPTVSVFLYEIHEDLQLRSAEPRRYNPATSTLLPGWVNINCNYLITYWEPNKPSNDSANPDSQPDNQAAQVMTRVLRALINNRQLAGIPGAYTRVIPQQENLNSLGNFWQALGNRPRLSLLYSITVPMKLQNIEDNVIPVSKISASVDQKSSLDNSQINQALIDKLCTELGGTEDVLLALAKVNLTTKPDTENNQNLENQSVIVEVSGITSTTYLPQIKDTLTKWKNSQEAIININGVGIVVSKENADKLVGI
;
A
#
# COMPACT_ATOMS: atom_id res chain seq x y z
N MET A 1 -11.57 20.49 -9.45
CA MET A 1 -10.58 19.54 -10.00
C MET A 1 -9.40 19.53 -9.04
N THR A 2 -9.02 18.36 -8.54
CA THR A 2 -7.86 18.22 -7.64
C THR A 2 -6.61 18.15 -8.50
N THR A 3 -5.66 19.05 -8.30
CA THR A 3 -4.36 18.99 -8.99
C THR A 3 -3.50 17.90 -8.36
N ILE A 4 -3.11 16.91 -9.15
CA ILE A 4 -2.17 15.86 -8.74
C ILE A 4 -0.75 16.35 -9.00
N ILE A 5 0.06 16.43 -7.95
CA ILE A 5 1.43 16.94 -8.03
C ILE A 5 2.38 15.80 -8.42
N ALA A 6 3.39 16.12 -9.23
CA ALA A 6 4.45 15.17 -9.59
C ALA A 6 5.27 14.79 -8.34
N SER A 7 5.66 13.51 -8.22
CA SER A 7 6.39 12.96 -7.06
C SER A 7 7.61 13.79 -6.65
N ASP A 8 8.36 14.27 -7.63
CA ASP A 8 9.71 14.76 -7.41
C ASP A 8 9.75 16.17 -6.80
N ASN A 9 8.64 16.92 -6.91
CA ASN A 9 8.59 18.34 -6.54
C ASN A 9 7.51 18.70 -5.52
N VAL A 10 6.79 17.72 -4.94
CA VAL A 10 5.64 17.97 -4.04
C VAL A 10 5.94 18.99 -2.95
N ILE A 11 7.00 18.80 -2.18
CA ILE A 11 7.35 19.68 -1.06
C ILE A 11 7.74 21.07 -1.56
N ILE A 12 8.43 21.15 -2.69
CA ILE A 12 8.89 22.40 -3.29
C ILE A 12 7.68 23.23 -3.75
N GLU A 13 6.72 22.61 -4.44
CA GLU A 13 5.50 23.29 -4.90
C GLU A 13 4.66 23.78 -3.73
N ILE A 14 4.55 23.00 -2.64
CA ILE A 14 3.86 23.44 -1.43
C ILE A 14 4.57 24.64 -0.80
N ASN A 15 5.90 24.59 -0.65
CA ASN A 15 6.67 25.67 -0.07
C ASN A 15 6.54 26.97 -0.89
N GLN A 16 6.61 26.88 -2.21
CA GLN A 16 6.40 28.01 -3.11
C GLN A 16 4.99 28.59 -2.97
N ALA A 17 3.95 27.74 -2.99
CA ALA A 17 2.57 28.18 -2.82
C ALA A 17 2.34 28.84 -1.45
N LEU A 18 2.97 28.34 -0.39
CA LEU A 18 2.91 28.92 0.95
C LEU A 18 3.64 30.27 1.01
N ASN A 19 4.81 30.38 0.37
CA ASN A 19 5.54 31.63 0.26
C ASN A 19 4.72 32.71 -0.46
N ASP A 20 4.11 32.36 -1.59
CA ASP A 20 3.31 33.27 -2.41
C ASP A 20 2.11 33.86 -1.67
N ILE A 21 1.49 33.09 -0.76
CA ILE A 21 0.40 33.62 0.07
C ILE A 21 0.95 34.48 1.21
N LEU A 22 2.07 34.12 1.84
CA LEU A 22 2.61 34.85 2.99
C LEU A 22 3.19 36.21 2.56
N ILE A 23 3.94 36.26 1.46
CA ILE A 23 4.53 37.51 0.93
C ILE A 23 3.46 38.57 0.70
N LYS A 24 2.28 38.21 0.19
CA LYS A 24 1.19 39.18 -0.06
C LYS A 24 0.68 39.88 1.19
N TYR A 25 0.81 39.24 2.36
CA TYR A 25 0.32 39.78 3.64
C TYR A 25 1.44 40.38 4.49
N LEU A 26 2.70 40.00 4.22
CA LEU A 26 3.87 40.45 4.96
C LEU A 26 4.66 41.56 4.25
N ASN A 27 4.53 41.69 2.93
CA ASN A 27 5.16 42.77 2.16
C ASN A 27 4.46 44.10 2.44
N ILE A 28 5.03 44.89 3.33
CA ILE A 28 4.47 46.16 3.79
C ILE A 28 5.46 47.28 3.50
N PRO A 29 5.03 48.37 2.86
CA PRO A 29 5.90 49.50 2.58
C PRO A 29 6.57 50.01 3.86
N GLY A 30 7.91 49.96 3.89
CA GLY A 30 8.71 50.42 5.02
C GLY A 30 8.99 49.40 6.13
N GLN A 31 8.53 48.14 5.99
CA GLN A 31 8.90 47.03 6.88
C GLN A 31 9.47 45.88 6.05
N ASN A 32 10.74 45.54 6.24
CA ASN A 32 11.33 44.34 5.65
C ASN A 32 11.14 43.17 6.63
N ILE A 33 10.31 42.21 6.25
CA ILE A 33 10.08 40.98 7.01
C ILE A 33 10.54 39.82 6.14
N ASP A 34 11.58 39.12 6.58
CA ASP A 34 12.13 37.96 5.88
C ASP A 34 11.23 36.73 6.10
N ILE A 35 11.16 35.86 5.09
CA ILE A 35 10.42 34.59 5.15
C ILE A 35 11.39 33.46 4.83
N ARG A 36 11.56 32.55 5.78
CA ARG A 36 12.48 31.42 5.65
C ARG A 36 11.76 30.10 5.80
N PHE A 37 12.26 29.08 5.09
CA PHE A 37 11.73 27.71 5.14
C PHE A 37 12.63 26.76 5.93
N ASP A 38 13.54 27.32 6.72
CA ASP A 38 14.36 26.64 7.71
C ASP A 38 14.05 27.18 9.10
N LEU A 39 14.57 26.49 10.13
CA LEU A 39 14.57 27.02 11.47
C LEU A 39 15.83 27.87 11.68
N PRO A 40 15.72 29.14 12.10
CA PRO A 40 16.88 29.95 12.41
C PRO A 40 17.72 29.33 13.53
N GLU A 41 19.03 29.56 13.51
CA GLU A 41 19.90 29.09 14.60
C GLU A 41 19.44 29.68 15.93
N ILE A 42 19.24 28.81 16.91
CA ILE A 42 18.62 29.07 18.23
C ILE A 42 19.23 30.27 18.98
N ASN A 43 20.53 30.51 18.79
CA ASN A 43 21.30 31.57 19.45
C ASN A 43 21.67 32.73 18.53
N SER A 44 21.30 32.66 17.25
CA SER A 44 21.56 33.73 16.30
C SER A 44 20.54 34.86 16.48
N ILE A 45 21.03 36.09 16.40
CA ILE A 45 20.20 37.28 16.29
C ILE A 45 19.95 37.48 14.80
N GLN A 46 18.69 37.53 14.39
CA GLN A 46 18.37 37.78 12.99
C GLN A 46 18.72 39.23 12.64
N SER A 47 19.23 39.47 11.44
CA SER A 47 19.52 40.84 11.00
C SER A 47 18.25 41.64 10.75
N GLU A 48 17.14 40.95 10.46
CA GLU A 48 15.83 41.51 10.19
C GLU A 48 14.74 40.69 10.91
N PRO A 49 13.54 41.25 11.12
CA PRO A 49 12.37 40.48 11.55
C PRO A 49 12.11 39.30 10.60
N THR A 50 12.04 38.08 11.12
CA THR A 50 11.96 36.88 10.28
C THR A 50 10.79 35.99 10.67
N VAL A 51 10.01 35.56 9.69
CA VAL A 51 9.02 34.49 9.82
C VAL A 51 9.63 33.19 9.33
N SER A 52 9.77 32.21 10.23
CA SER A 52 10.24 30.86 9.92
C SER A 52 9.03 29.95 9.69
N VAL A 53 9.00 29.30 8.53
CA VAL A 53 7.99 28.34 8.08
C VAL A 53 8.64 26.97 8.06
N PHE A 54 8.66 26.32 9.21
CA PHE A 54 9.42 25.08 9.41
C PHE A 54 8.53 23.85 9.18
N LEU A 55 8.89 23.01 8.20
CA LEU A 55 8.25 21.71 7.97
C LEU A 55 8.81 20.68 8.96
N TYR A 56 8.03 20.30 9.97
CA TYR A 56 8.52 19.44 11.07
C TYR A 56 8.12 17.97 10.91
N GLU A 57 7.06 17.68 10.14
CA GLU A 57 6.57 16.32 9.94
C GLU A 57 5.91 16.15 8.58
N ILE A 58 6.13 14.98 7.98
CA ILE A 58 5.45 14.52 6.77
C ILE A 58 4.96 13.09 7.00
N HIS A 59 3.68 12.85 6.75
CA HIS A 59 3.11 11.51 6.80
C HIS A 59 1.95 11.39 5.80
N GLU A 60 1.52 10.17 5.49
CA GLU A 60 0.33 9.96 4.67
C GLU A 60 -0.95 10.21 5.48
N ASP A 61 -1.90 10.98 4.94
CA ASP A 61 -3.23 11.11 5.54
C ASP A 61 -4.10 9.90 5.16
N LEU A 62 -4.10 8.91 6.06
CA LEU A 62 -4.91 7.71 5.92
C LEU A 62 -6.41 7.99 5.93
N GLN A 63 -6.87 9.11 6.49
CA GLN A 63 -8.30 9.47 6.49
C GLN A 63 -8.80 9.83 5.10
N LEU A 64 -7.90 10.33 4.25
CA LEU A 64 -8.18 10.65 2.86
C LEU A 64 -7.83 9.52 1.89
N ARG A 65 -7.34 8.37 2.39
CA ARG A 65 -7.04 7.21 1.56
C ARG A 65 -8.36 6.56 1.12
N SER A 66 -8.59 6.58 -0.20
CA SER A 66 -9.66 5.81 -0.84
C SER A 66 -9.11 4.53 -1.45
N ALA A 67 -9.93 3.48 -1.51
CA ALA A 67 -9.63 2.27 -2.25
C ALA A 67 -9.91 2.49 -3.75
N GLU A 68 -9.10 3.30 -4.42
CA GLU A 68 -9.19 3.47 -5.87
C GLU A 68 -8.32 2.44 -6.59
N PRO A 69 -8.89 1.62 -7.50
CA PRO A 69 -8.10 0.75 -8.34
C PRO A 69 -7.25 1.59 -9.30
N ARG A 70 -6.08 1.07 -9.69
CA ARG A 70 -5.28 1.68 -10.76
C ARG A 70 -6.11 1.70 -12.04
N ARG A 71 -6.19 2.87 -12.67
CA ARG A 71 -6.93 3.05 -13.91
C ARG A 71 -6.13 2.50 -15.08
N TYR A 72 -6.77 1.76 -15.97
CA TYR A 72 -6.17 1.29 -17.20
C TYR A 72 -6.26 2.34 -18.30
N ASN A 73 -5.19 2.54 -19.07
CA ASN A 73 -5.18 3.35 -20.28
C ASN A 73 -5.15 2.44 -21.52
N PRO A 74 -6.28 2.31 -22.26
CA PRO A 74 -6.33 1.46 -23.45
C PRO A 74 -5.41 1.91 -24.59
N ALA A 75 -5.10 3.21 -24.70
CA ALA A 75 -4.28 3.73 -25.79
C ALA A 75 -2.81 3.31 -25.65
N THR A 76 -2.33 3.17 -24.42
CA THR A 76 -0.94 2.79 -24.11
C THR A 76 -0.82 1.35 -23.61
N SER A 77 -1.94 0.65 -23.39
CA SER A 77 -1.99 -0.68 -22.77
C SER A 77 -1.27 -0.75 -21.40
N THR A 78 -1.31 0.33 -20.63
CA THR A 78 -0.65 0.44 -19.33
C THR A 78 -1.61 0.80 -18.21
N LEU A 79 -1.29 0.35 -17.00
CA LEU A 79 -1.94 0.84 -15.79
C LEU A 79 -1.34 2.18 -15.38
N LEU A 80 -2.20 3.20 -15.25
CA LEU A 80 -1.79 4.51 -14.73
C LEU A 80 -1.25 4.36 -13.29
N PRO A 81 -0.24 5.16 -12.92
CA PRO A 81 0.24 5.18 -11.55
C PRO A 81 -0.85 5.71 -10.62
N GLY A 82 -0.89 5.17 -9.41
CA GLY A 82 -1.74 5.71 -8.35
C GLY A 82 -1.21 7.03 -7.80
N TRP A 83 -1.86 7.52 -6.75
CA TRP A 83 -1.40 8.63 -5.95
C TRP A 83 -1.58 8.31 -4.46
N VAL A 84 -0.85 9.03 -3.61
CA VAL A 84 -0.97 8.97 -2.14
C VAL A 84 -1.19 10.37 -1.60
N ASN A 85 -2.05 10.51 -0.59
CA ASN A 85 -2.33 11.80 0.01
C ASN A 85 -1.30 12.08 1.11
N ILE A 86 -0.31 12.92 0.83
CA ILE A 86 0.72 13.29 1.79
C ILE A 86 0.28 14.53 2.54
N ASN A 87 0.33 14.44 3.87
CA ASN A 87 0.13 15.55 4.79
C ASN A 87 1.48 16.13 5.24
N CYS A 88 1.68 17.42 4.99
CA CYS A 88 2.83 18.21 5.38
C CYS A 88 2.43 19.14 6.52
N ASN A 89 3.06 19.00 7.69
CA ASN A 89 2.76 19.81 8.86
C ASN A 89 3.84 20.88 9.07
N TYR A 90 3.42 22.14 9.03
CA TYR A 90 4.27 23.30 9.19
C TYR A 90 4.07 23.94 10.56
N LEU A 91 5.18 24.41 11.12
CA LEU A 91 5.24 25.24 12.30
C LEU A 91 5.73 26.64 11.87
N ILE A 92 4.87 27.63 12.02
CA ILE A 92 5.18 29.01 11.63
C ILE A 92 5.45 29.84 12.88
N THR A 93 6.65 30.41 12.97
CA THR A 93 7.16 31.15 14.13
C THR A 93 7.76 32.48 13.73
N TYR A 94 7.76 33.43 14.65
CA TYR A 94 8.38 34.74 14.46
C TYR A 94 9.67 34.88 15.29
N TRP A 95 10.69 35.44 14.63
CA TRP A 95 12.04 35.63 15.15
C TRP A 95 12.39 37.11 15.09
N GLU A 96 12.70 37.67 16.25
CA GLU A 96 13.05 39.08 16.41
C GLU A 96 14.52 39.33 16.10
N PRO A 97 14.84 40.52 15.57
CA PRO A 97 16.22 40.94 15.32
C PRO A 97 16.91 41.47 16.57
N ASN A 98 16.20 41.64 17.69
CA ASN A 98 16.74 42.20 18.92
C ASN A 98 16.66 41.20 20.06
N LYS A 99 17.53 41.38 21.07
CA LYS A 99 17.42 40.63 22.32
C LYS A 99 16.18 41.10 23.09
N PRO A 100 15.44 40.18 23.74
CA PRO A 100 14.29 40.56 24.55
C PRO A 100 14.71 41.56 25.63
N SER A 101 13.96 42.66 25.71
CA SER A 101 14.14 43.70 26.71
C SER A 101 13.56 43.25 28.05
N ASN A 102 14.22 43.61 29.15
CA ASN A 102 13.69 43.42 30.50
C ASN A 102 12.82 44.60 30.97
N ASP A 103 12.71 45.66 30.15
CA ASP A 103 11.91 46.83 30.45
C ASP A 103 10.49 46.69 29.87
N SER A 104 9.49 46.74 30.74
CA SER A 104 8.07 46.71 30.39
C SER A 104 7.62 47.89 29.52
N ALA A 105 8.35 49.01 29.52
CA ALA A 105 8.07 50.16 28.66
C ALA A 105 8.63 49.98 27.23
N ASN A 106 9.39 48.92 26.97
CA ASN A 106 9.91 48.63 25.65
C ASN A 106 8.74 48.34 24.67
N PRO A 107 8.78 48.88 23.44
CA PRO A 107 7.79 48.60 22.40
C PRO A 107 7.51 47.11 22.18
N ASP A 108 8.51 46.24 22.32
CA ASP A 108 8.39 44.79 22.15
C ASP A 108 7.58 44.11 23.28
N SER A 109 7.43 44.79 24.42
CA SER A 109 6.63 44.33 25.57
C SER A 109 5.20 44.90 25.57
N GLN A 110 4.85 45.75 24.60
CA GLN A 110 3.51 46.34 24.50
C GLN A 110 2.49 45.36 23.89
N PRO A 111 1.18 45.52 24.18
CA PRO A 111 0.14 44.68 23.59
C PRO A 111 0.11 44.67 22.06
N ASP A 112 0.55 45.75 21.42
CA ASP A 112 0.65 45.93 19.98
C ASP A 112 2.07 45.71 19.44
N ASN A 113 2.89 44.93 20.15
CA ASN A 113 4.26 44.65 19.75
C ASN A 113 4.39 44.07 18.33
N GLN A 114 5.58 44.19 17.77
CA GLN A 114 5.86 43.77 16.39
C GLN A 114 5.56 42.28 16.17
N ALA A 115 5.91 41.42 17.14
CA ALA A 115 5.62 39.99 17.07
C ALA A 115 4.12 39.70 16.90
N ALA A 116 3.26 40.31 17.70
CA ALA A 116 1.81 40.15 17.63
C ALA A 116 1.26 40.69 16.30
N GLN A 117 1.74 41.84 15.81
CA GLN A 117 1.32 42.39 14.53
C GLN A 117 1.68 41.46 13.36
N VAL A 118 2.93 40.96 13.32
CA VAL A 118 3.40 40.05 12.27
C VAL A 118 2.64 38.73 12.32
N MET A 119 2.53 38.11 13.49
CA MET A 119 1.81 36.84 13.64
C MET A 119 0.32 36.96 13.35
N THR A 120 -0.30 38.12 13.63
CA THR A 120 -1.68 38.41 13.21
C THR A 120 -1.83 38.48 11.69
N ARG A 121 -0.84 39.04 10.99
CA ARG A 121 -0.83 39.08 9.51
C ARG A 121 -0.65 37.69 8.91
N VAL A 122 0.27 36.89 9.47
CA VAL A 122 0.43 35.46 9.12
C VAL A 122 -0.89 34.72 9.31
N LEU A 123 -1.52 34.88 10.48
CA LEU A 123 -2.81 34.27 10.78
C LEU A 123 -3.88 34.63 9.75
N ARG A 124 -3.99 35.92 9.41
CA ARG A 124 -4.92 36.40 8.37
C ARG A 124 -4.62 35.78 7.01
N ALA A 125 -3.34 35.63 6.64
CA ALA A 125 -2.94 34.97 5.40
C ALA A 125 -3.43 33.52 5.37
N LEU A 126 -3.21 32.76 6.44
CA LEU A 126 -3.62 31.35 6.52
C LEU A 126 -5.14 31.18 6.52
N ILE A 127 -5.87 31.99 7.31
CA ILE A 127 -7.33 31.91 7.42
C ILE A 127 -8.00 32.29 6.09
N ASN A 128 -7.49 33.30 5.38
CA ASN A 128 -8.08 33.75 4.12
C ASN A 128 -7.72 32.85 2.94
N ASN A 129 -6.66 32.04 3.05
CA ASN A 129 -6.20 31.12 2.00
C ASN A 129 -6.35 29.65 2.39
N ARG A 130 -7.56 29.26 2.85
CA ARG A 130 -7.88 27.83 3.12
C ARG A 130 -7.75 26.94 1.89
N GLN A 131 -7.77 27.52 0.70
CA GLN A 131 -7.37 26.86 -0.54
C GLN A 131 -6.14 27.59 -1.07
N LEU A 132 -5.06 26.86 -1.26
CA LEU A 132 -3.82 27.41 -1.82
C LEU A 132 -4.02 27.58 -3.33
N ALA A 133 -3.94 28.82 -3.82
CA ALA A 133 -4.15 29.12 -5.23
C ALA A 133 -3.17 28.38 -6.16
N GLY A 134 -1.93 28.14 -5.70
CA GLY A 134 -0.92 27.38 -6.45
C GLY A 134 -1.19 25.88 -6.51
N ILE A 135 -2.01 25.34 -5.59
CA ILE A 135 -2.33 23.91 -5.52
C ILE A 135 -3.84 23.73 -5.29
N PRO A 136 -4.65 23.96 -6.34
CA PRO A 136 -6.09 23.86 -6.19
C PRO A 136 -6.49 22.40 -5.88
N GLY A 137 -7.31 22.23 -4.85
CA GLY A 137 -7.74 20.93 -4.33
C GLY A 137 -6.87 20.37 -3.20
N ALA A 138 -5.81 21.07 -2.77
CA ALA A 138 -5.15 20.78 -1.51
C ALA A 138 -6.12 20.93 -0.33
N TYR A 139 -6.07 19.98 0.60
CA TYR A 139 -6.84 20.04 1.84
C TYR A 139 -6.01 20.67 2.94
N THR A 140 -6.42 21.81 3.48
CA THR A 140 -5.65 22.55 4.48
C THR A 140 -6.36 22.57 5.83
N ARG A 141 -5.59 22.47 6.92
CA ARG A 141 -6.08 22.64 8.29
C ARG A 141 -5.33 23.80 8.93
N VAL A 142 -6.04 24.89 9.18
CA VAL A 142 -5.50 26.10 9.84
C VAL A 142 -5.66 25.94 11.34
N ILE A 143 -4.54 25.90 12.08
CA ILE A 143 -4.49 25.81 13.55
C ILE A 143 -5.35 24.66 14.08
N PRO A 144 -5.00 23.41 13.73
CA PRO A 144 -5.70 22.26 14.28
C PRO A 144 -5.53 22.22 15.81
N GLN A 145 -6.56 21.78 16.53
CA GLN A 145 -6.55 21.63 18.00
C GLN A 145 -5.73 20.40 18.45
N GLN A 146 -4.60 20.13 17.82
CA GLN A 146 -3.79 18.92 18.02
C GLN A 146 -2.75 19.08 19.14
N GLU A 147 -2.42 20.32 19.53
CA GLU A 147 -1.37 20.58 20.50
C GLU A 147 -1.86 20.45 21.94
N ASN A 148 -1.18 19.56 22.68
CA ASN A 148 -1.22 19.56 24.13
C ASN A 148 -0.03 20.40 24.64
N LEU A 149 -0.24 21.24 25.66
CA LEU A 149 0.80 22.12 26.23
C LEU A 149 2.09 21.35 26.60
N ASN A 150 1.96 20.08 26.98
CA ASN A 150 3.09 19.19 27.30
C ASN A 150 3.97 18.88 26.08
N SER A 151 3.39 18.75 24.89
CA SER A 151 4.13 18.49 23.64
C SER A 151 4.93 19.71 23.21
N LEU A 152 4.27 20.87 23.22
CA LEU A 152 4.88 22.15 22.85
C LEU A 152 6.01 22.55 23.81
N GLY A 153 5.88 22.22 25.10
CA GLY A 153 6.94 22.41 26.09
C GLY A 153 8.22 21.63 25.75
N ASN A 154 8.11 20.35 25.43
CA ASN A 154 9.25 19.51 25.03
C ASN A 154 9.91 20.03 23.74
N PHE A 155 9.09 20.46 22.77
CA PHE A 155 9.58 21.04 21.52
C PHE A 155 10.44 22.28 21.77
N TRP A 156 9.95 23.22 22.58
CA TRP A 156 10.71 24.44 22.90
C TRP A 156 11.94 24.17 23.75
N GLN A 157 11.92 23.14 24.60
CA GLN A 157 13.12 22.72 25.33
C GLN A 157 14.21 22.24 24.38
N ALA A 158 13.86 21.43 23.39
CA ALA A 158 14.79 20.97 22.35
C ALA A 158 15.33 22.13 21.51
N LEU A 159 14.56 23.20 21.32
CA LEU A 159 14.95 24.42 20.60
C LEU A 159 15.60 25.50 21.48
N GLY A 160 16.21 25.09 22.61
CA GLY A 160 17.02 25.99 23.44
C GLY A 160 16.23 26.83 24.45
N ASN A 161 15.10 26.31 24.92
CA ASN A 161 14.31 26.88 26.03
C ASN A 161 13.80 28.31 25.79
N ARG A 162 13.46 28.64 24.54
CA ARG A 162 12.87 29.94 24.17
C ARG A 162 11.48 29.75 23.57
N PRO A 163 10.42 29.67 24.40
CA PRO A 163 9.07 29.50 23.89
C PRO A 163 8.67 30.73 23.06
N ARG A 164 8.09 30.48 21.89
CA ARG A 164 7.53 31.51 21.01
C ARG A 164 6.08 31.16 20.69
N LEU A 165 5.33 32.14 20.20
CA LEU A 165 4.04 31.86 19.56
C LEU A 165 4.28 31.06 18.27
N SER A 166 3.60 29.92 18.17
CA SER A 166 3.63 29.05 17.00
C SER A 166 2.24 28.93 16.40
N LEU A 167 2.15 29.03 15.07
CA LEU A 167 0.95 28.68 14.32
C LEU A 167 1.21 27.40 13.54
N LEU A 168 0.36 26.39 13.79
CA LEU A 168 0.40 25.15 13.04
C LEU A 168 -0.46 25.23 11.80
N TYR A 169 0.07 24.66 10.73
CA TYR A 169 -0.62 24.61 9.45
C TYR A 169 -0.35 23.28 8.76
N SER A 170 -1.40 22.50 8.53
CA SER A 170 -1.30 21.21 7.84
C SER A 170 -1.83 21.34 6.43
N ILE A 171 -1.09 20.81 5.46
CA ILE A 171 -1.44 20.84 4.04
C ILE A 171 -1.37 19.41 3.53
N THR A 172 -2.50 18.88 3.07
CA THR A 172 -2.57 17.56 2.45
C THR A 172 -2.75 17.67 0.94
N VAL A 173 -1.87 17.01 0.18
CA VAL A 173 -1.88 17.01 -1.28
C VAL A 173 -1.75 15.60 -1.86
N PRO A 174 -2.39 15.30 -3.00
CA PRO A 174 -2.17 14.05 -3.70
C PRO A 174 -0.82 14.08 -4.45
N MET A 175 0.09 13.22 -4.03
CA MET A 175 1.36 12.95 -4.71
C MET A 175 1.20 11.77 -5.66
N LYS A 176 1.49 11.97 -6.94
CA LYS A 176 1.53 10.89 -7.93
C LYS A 176 2.67 9.92 -7.61
N LEU A 177 2.42 8.62 -7.71
CA LEU A 177 3.48 7.62 -7.61
C LEU A 177 4.28 7.56 -8.92
N GLN A 178 5.53 7.12 -8.82
CA GLN A 178 6.35 6.87 -10.00
C GLN A 178 5.68 5.82 -10.89
N ASN A 179 5.69 6.07 -12.20
CA ASN A 179 5.14 5.12 -13.15
C ASN A 179 6.08 3.94 -13.31
N ILE A 180 5.68 2.78 -12.80
CA ILE A 180 6.32 1.50 -13.14
C ILE A 180 5.57 0.99 -14.37
N GLU A 181 6.31 0.74 -15.46
CA GLU A 181 5.74 0.20 -16.70
C GLU A 181 5.09 -1.15 -16.43
N ASP A 182 3.76 -1.12 -16.30
CA ASP A 182 2.93 -2.26 -15.99
C ASP A 182 2.00 -2.47 -17.19
N ASN A 183 2.53 -3.22 -18.16
CA ASN A 183 1.86 -3.50 -19.42
C ASN A 183 0.81 -4.59 -19.21
N VAL A 184 -0.45 -4.23 -19.44
CA VAL A 184 -1.59 -5.14 -19.34
C VAL A 184 -2.25 -5.26 -20.71
N ILE A 185 -2.22 -6.47 -21.26
CA ILE A 185 -2.86 -6.77 -22.54
C ILE A 185 -4.38 -6.65 -22.35
N PRO A 186 -5.07 -5.84 -23.17
CA PRO A 186 -6.52 -5.71 -23.07
C PRO A 186 -7.21 -7.03 -23.44
N VAL A 187 -8.33 -7.32 -22.78
CA VAL A 187 -9.21 -8.42 -23.18
C VAL A 187 -9.81 -8.10 -24.54
N SER A 188 -9.33 -8.77 -25.58
CA SER A 188 -9.78 -8.56 -26.97
C SER A 188 -10.95 -9.47 -27.37
N LYS A 189 -11.05 -10.65 -26.76
CA LYS A 189 -12.09 -11.64 -27.02
C LYS A 189 -12.45 -12.37 -25.74
N ILE A 190 -13.75 -12.55 -25.52
CA ILE A 190 -14.29 -13.39 -24.46
C ILE A 190 -14.90 -14.61 -25.14
N SER A 191 -14.52 -15.80 -24.69
CA SER A 191 -15.12 -17.08 -25.11
C SER A 191 -15.43 -17.90 -23.87
N ALA A 192 -16.59 -18.55 -23.87
CA ALA A 192 -17.01 -19.45 -22.82
C ALA A 192 -17.62 -20.71 -23.48
N SER A 193 -17.39 -21.87 -22.87
CA SER A 193 -18.05 -23.14 -23.20
C SER A 193 -18.84 -23.63 -21.98
N VAL A 194 -19.87 -24.43 -22.24
CA VAL A 194 -20.67 -25.08 -21.20
C VAL A 194 -20.64 -26.56 -21.48
N ASP A 195 -19.99 -27.31 -20.60
CA ASP A 195 -19.87 -28.76 -20.67
C ASP A 195 -20.70 -29.41 -19.57
N GLN A 196 -21.33 -30.54 -19.87
CA GLN A 196 -22.07 -31.30 -18.86
C GLN A 196 -21.08 -31.96 -17.91
N LYS A 197 -21.10 -31.55 -16.64
CA LYS A 197 -20.28 -32.16 -15.60
C LYS A 197 -20.71 -33.61 -15.37
N SER A 198 -19.75 -34.54 -15.26
CA SER A 198 -20.04 -35.92 -14.90
C SER A 198 -20.70 -36.01 -13.52
N SER A 199 -21.52 -37.05 -13.31
CA SER A 199 -22.19 -37.29 -12.03
C SER A 199 -21.23 -37.73 -10.92
N LEU A 200 -19.98 -38.08 -11.27
CA LEU A 200 -18.95 -38.48 -10.33
C LEU A 200 -18.28 -37.25 -9.73
N ASP A 201 -18.23 -37.21 -8.40
CA ASP A 201 -17.48 -36.16 -7.71
C ASP A 201 -15.99 -36.54 -7.63
N ASN A 202 -15.12 -35.54 -7.69
CA ASN A 202 -13.67 -35.75 -7.56
C ASN A 202 -13.32 -36.43 -6.24
N SER A 203 -14.10 -36.20 -5.16
CA SER A 203 -13.91 -36.89 -3.88
C SER A 203 -14.10 -38.40 -3.98
N GLN A 204 -15.10 -38.86 -4.73
CA GLN A 204 -15.40 -40.28 -4.94
C GLN A 204 -14.29 -40.95 -5.76
N ILE A 205 -13.82 -40.28 -6.81
CA ILE A 205 -12.71 -40.75 -7.64
C ILE A 205 -11.43 -40.83 -6.80
N ASN A 206 -11.11 -39.79 -6.03
CA ASN A 206 -9.92 -39.77 -5.17
C ASN A 206 -9.93 -40.93 -4.16
N GLN A 207 -11.06 -41.14 -3.47
CA GLN A 207 -11.18 -42.21 -2.49
C GLN A 207 -10.99 -43.59 -3.15
N ALA A 208 -11.68 -43.84 -4.26
CA ALA A 208 -11.59 -45.11 -4.95
C ALA A 208 -10.17 -45.38 -5.51
N LEU A 209 -9.47 -44.34 -5.95
CA LEU A 209 -8.06 -44.47 -6.36
C LEU A 209 -7.12 -44.71 -5.17
N ILE A 210 -7.36 -44.09 -4.01
CA ILE A 210 -6.58 -44.37 -2.79
C ILE A 210 -6.79 -45.82 -2.33
N ASP A 211 -8.04 -46.29 -2.33
CA ASP A 211 -8.37 -47.67 -1.95
C ASP A 211 -7.72 -48.68 -2.91
N LYS A 212 -7.73 -48.36 -4.22
CA LYS A 212 -7.06 -49.14 -5.26
C LYS A 212 -5.55 -49.14 -5.08
N LEU A 213 -4.94 -47.99 -4.78
CA LEU A 213 -3.50 -47.87 -4.49
C LEU A 213 -3.12 -48.72 -3.28
N CYS A 214 -3.92 -48.65 -2.21
CA CYS A 214 -3.73 -49.45 -1.01
C CYS A 214 -3.77 -50.95 -1.31
N THR A 215 -4.72 -51.38 -2.15
CA THR A 215 -4.85 -52.79 -2.56
C THR A 215 -3.65 -53.26 -3.38
N GLU A 216 -3.15 -52.45 -4.32
CA GLU A 216 -2.01 -52.80 -5.17
C GLU A 216 -0.67 -52.80 -4.44
N LEU A 217 -0.56 -52.05 -3.33
CA LEU A 217 0.60 -52.07 -2.43
C LEU A 217 0.55 -53.22 -1.41
N GLY A 218 -0.48 -54.08 -1.45
CA GLY A 218 -0.59 -55.29 -0.62
C GLY A 218 -1.70 -55.28 0.43
N GLY A 219 -2.43 -54.17 0.60
CA GLY A 219 -3.63 -54.08 1.44
C GLY A 219 -3.41 -54.31 2.94
N THR A 220 -2.17 -54.21 3.44
CA THR A 220 -1.85 -54.39 4.85
C THR A 220 -2.10 -53.12 5.67
N GLU A 221 -2.20 -53.26 6.99
CA GLU A 221 -2.36 -52.11 7.90
C GLU A 221 -1.16 -51.14 7.83
N ASP A 222 0.05 -51.67 7.60
CA ASP A 222 1.27 -50.88 7.38
C ASP A 222 1.18 -49.98 6.14
N VAL A 223 0.54 -50.47 5.07
CA VAL A 223 0.32 -49.70 3.84
C VAL A 223 -0.70 -48.59 4.08
N LEU A 224 -1.77 -48.87 4.82
CA LEU A 224 -2.76 -47.86 5.21
C LEU A 224 -2.12 -46.74 6.03
N LEU A 225 -1.23 -47.08 6.98
CA LEU A 225 -0.47 -46.10 7.75
C LEU A 225 0.50 -45.31 6.87
N ALA A 226 1.16 -45.96 5.90
CA ALA A 226 2.06 -45.31 4.95
C ALA A 226 1.34 -44.36 3.97
N LEU A 227 0.05 -44.60 3.69
CA LEU A 227 -0.81 -43.75 2.86
C LEU A 227 -1.58 -42.69 3.65
N ALA A 228 -1.62 -42.76 4.99
CA ALA A 228 -2.42 -41.87 5.83
C ALA A 228 -2.07 -40.37 5.71
N LYS A 229 -0.83 -40.06 5.29
CA LYS A 229 -0.35 -38.69 5.02
C LYS A 229 -0.12 -38.41 3.54
N VAL A 230 -0.62 -39.29 2.67
CA VAL A 230 -0.60 -39.13 1.22
C VAL A 230 -1.95 -38.61 0.77
N ASN A 231 -1.95 -37.47 0.08
CA ASN A 231 -3.12 -36.89 -0.53
C ASN A 231 -3.08 -37.11 -2.04
N LEU A 232 -4.10 -37.80 -2.55
CA LEU A 232 -4.31 -38.04 -3.97
C LEU A 232 -5.49 -37.19 -4.44
N THR A 233 -5.23 -36.29 -5.38
CA THR A 233 -6.24 -35.42 -5.96
C THR A 233 -6.33 -35.63 -7.46
N THR A 234 -7.54 -35.56 -8.00
CA THR A 234 -7.80 -35.71 -9.43
C THR A 234 -8.33 -34.44 -10.05
N LYS A 235 -7.91 -34.19 -11.30
CA LYS A 235 -8.48 -33.18 -12.19
C LYS A 235 -8.96 -33.87 -13.47
N PRO A 236 -10.13 -33.51 -14.01
CA PRO A 236 -10.57 -34.06 -15.29
C PRO A 236 -9.61 -33.62 -16.39
N ASP A 237 -9.27 -34.54 -17.29
CA ASP A 237 -8.50 -34.22 -18.49
C ASP A 237 -9.44 -33.76 -19.61
N THR A 238 -9.62 -32.45 -19.76
CA THR A 238 -10.59 -31.86 -20.71
C THR A 238 -10.25 -32.13 -22.18
N GLU A 239 -9.02 -32.55 -22.51
CA GLU A 239 -8.62 -32.84 -23.89
C GLU A 239 -9.05 -34.25 -24.35
N ASN A 240 -9.11 -35.22 -23.43
CA ASN A 240 -9.31 -36.64 -23.74
C ASN A 240 -10.70 -37.18 -23.35
N ASN A 241 -11.53 -36.40 -22.66
CA ASN A 241 -12.87 -36.79 -22.19
C ASN A 241 -13.96 -36.66 -23.29
N GLN A 242 -13.77 -37.32 -24.44
CA GLN A 242 -14.78 -37.34 -25.51
C GLN A 242 -15.76 -38.53 -25.43
N ASN A 243 -15.40 -39.59 -24.67
CA ASN A 243 -16.23 -40.79 -24.51
C ASN A 243 -16.96 -40.79 -23.16
N LEU A 244 -18.28 -41.01 -23.19
CA LEU A 244 -19.13 -41.05 -21.99
C LEU A 244 -18.84 -42.26 -21.08
N GLU A 245 -18.21 -43.31 -21.61
CA GLU A 245 -17.96 -44.57 -20.88
C GLU A 245 -16.71 -44.52 -19.99
N ASN A 246 -15.71 -43.72 -20.38
CA ASN A 246 -14.45 -43.61 -19.66
C ASN A 246 -14.08 -42.15 -19.39
N GLN A 247 -13.81 -41.84 -18.13
CA GLN A 247 -13.33 -40.53 -17.70
C GLN A 247 -11.82 -40.55 -17.51
N SER A 248 -11.11 -39.81 -18.36
CA SER A 248 -9.69 -39.52 -18.22
C SER A 248 -9.44 -38.48 -17.13
N VAL A 249 -8.53 -38.81 -16.21
CA VAL A 249 -8.15 -37.96 -15.07
C VAL A 249 -6.63 -37.78 -14.98
N ILE A 250 -6.23 -36.60 -14.54
CA ILE A 250 -4.88 -36.26 -14.13
C ILE A 250 -4.80 -36.48 -12.62
N VAL A 251 -3.87 -37.32 -12.18
CA VAL A 251 -3.64 -37.65 -10.77
C VAL A 251 -2.47 -36.84 -10.23
N GLU A 252 -2.72 -36.03 -9.20
CA GLU A 252 -1.70 -35.30 -8.45
C GLU A 252 -1.58 -35.88 -7.04
N VAL A 253 -0.39 -36.39 -6.71
CA VAL A 253 -0.07 -36.99 -5.42
C VAL A 253 0.90 -36.11 -4.65
N SER A 254 0.56 -35.83 -3.40
CA SER A 254 1.33 -34.97 -2.50
C SER A 254 1.32 -35.50 -1.08
N GLY A 255 2.29 -35.08 -0.27
CA GLY A 255 2.33 -35.42 1.15
C GLY A 255 3.55 -36.22 1.52
N ILE A 256 3.42 -37.04 2.56
CA ILE A 256 4.53 -37.74 3.18
C ILE A 256 4.23 -39.22 3.28
N THR A 257 5.22 -40.05 2.95
CA THR A 257 5.16 -41.51 3.08
C THR A 257 6.51 -42.03 3.57
N SER A 258 6.62 -43.31 3.90
CA SER A 258 7.90 -43.93 4.23
C SER A 258 8.78 -44.07 2.99
N THR A 259 10.09 -43.89 3.13
CA THR A 259 11.10 -44.15 2.08
C THR A 259 10.97 -45.53 1.42
N THR A 260 10.43 -46.53 2.13
CA THR A 260 10.16 -47.88 1.58
C THR A 260 9.03 -47.89 0.55
N TYR A 261 7.96 -47.12 0.78
CA TYR A 261 6.76 -47.10 -0.06
C TYR A 261 6.79 -46.02 -1.14
N LEU A 262 7.64 -45.00 -0.99
CA LEU A 262 7.82 -43.95 -2.00
C LEU A 262 8.06 -44.48 -3.43
N PRO A 263 9.05 -45.36 -3.69
CA PRO A 263 9.27 -45.89 -5.05
C PRO A 263 8.09 -46.73 -5.52
N GLN A 264 7.50 -47.54 -4.65
CA GLN A 264 6.37 -48.41 -4.98
C GLN A 264 5.13 -47.61 -5.41
N ILE A 265 4.84 -46.50 -4.71
CA ILE A 265 3.74 -45.59 -5.08
C ILE A 265 4.00 -44.96 -6.46
N LYS A 266 5.23 -44.49 -6.72
CA LYS A 266 5.57 -43.88 -8.02
C LYS A 266 5.49 -44.89 -9.17
N ASP A 267 5.95 -46.12 -8.94
CA ASP A 267 5.90 -47.19 -9.94
C ASP A 267 4.46 -47.58 -10.27
N THR A 268 3.59 -47.68 -9.25
CA THR A 268 2.16 -47.97 -9.44
C THR A 268 1.45 -46.87 -10.22
N LEU A 269 1.70 -45.59 -9.91
CA LEU A 269 1.13 -44.46 -10.67
C LEU A 269 1.60 -44.45 -12.13
N THR A 270 2.88 -44.75 -12.36
CA THR A 270 3.46 -44.85 -13.70
C THR A 270 2.82 -46.00 -14.48
N LYS A 271 2.56 -47.13 -13.82
CA LYS A 271 1.84 -48.27 -14.41
C LYS A 271 0.41 -47.89 -14.80
N TRP A 272 -0.31 -47.17 -13.92
CA TRP A 272 -1.67 -46.72 -14.22
C TRP A 272 -1.70 -45.83 -15.48
N LYS A 273 -0.80 -44.86 -15.56
CA LYS A 273 -0.67 -43.99 -16.73
C LYS A 273 -0.32 -44.77 -18.01
N ASN A 274 0.61 -45.72 -17.92
CA ASN A 274 1.05 -46.49 -19.10
C ASN A 274 0.02 -47.51 -19.59
N SER A 275 -0.87 -47.98 -18.71
CA SER A 275 -1.88 -48.98 -19.08
C SER A 275 -2.91 -48.43 -20.07
N GLN A 276 -3.23 -47.13 -19.99
CA GLN A 276 -4.31 -46.48 -20.76
C GLN A 276 -5.68 -47.20 -20.67
N GLU A 277 -5.85 -48.07 -19.67
CA GLU A 277 -7.06 -48.83 -19.39
C GLU A 277 -7.78 -48.26 -18.16
N ALA A 278 -9.04 -48.64 -17.98
CA ALA A 278 -9.81 -48.25 -16.80
C ALA A 278 -9.23 -48.93 -15.55
N ILE A 279 -8.61 -48.13 -14.67
CA ILE A 279 -7.99 -48.60 -13.43
C ILE A 279 -9.04 -49.02 -12.40
N ILE A 280 -10.13 -48.26 -12.35
CA ILE A 280 -11.29 -48.48 -11.50
C ILE A 280 -12.55 -48.18 -12.30
N ASN A 281 -13.67 -48.79 -11.92
CA ASN A 281 -14.99 -48.47 -12.47
C ASN A 281 -15.87 -47.99 -11.32
N ILE A 282 -16.44 -46.78 -11.45
CA ILE A 282 -17.34 -46.19 -10.48
C ILE A 282 -18.67 -45.92 -11.18
N ASN A 283 -19.74 -46.57 -10.71
CA ASN A 283 -21.10 -46.40 -11.25
C ASN A 283 -21.21 -46.59 -12.78
N GLY A 284 -20.40 -47.49 -13.35
CA GLY A 284 -20.41 -47.80 -14.78
C GLY A 284 -19.47 -46.92 -15.63
N VAL A 285 -18.76 -45.96 -15.01
CA VAL A 285 -17.75 -45.12 -15.67
C VAL A 285 -16.35 -45.62 -15.31
N GLY A 286 -15.57 -45.98 -16.32
CA GLY A 286 -14.17 -46.34 -16.14
C GLY A 286 -13.28 -45.11 -15.93
N ILE A 287 -12.45 -45.12 -14.89
CA ILE A 287 -11.47 -44.04 -14.64
C ILE A 287 -10.13 -44.44 -15.24
N VAL A 288 -9.66 -43.64 -16.19
CA VAL A 288 -8.38 -43.83 -16.87
C VAL A 288 -7.42 -42.74 -16.41
N VAL A 289 -6.21 -43.10 -15.99
CA VAL A 289 -5.18 -42.13 -15.61
C VAL A 289 -4.43 -41.69 -16.87
N SER A 290 -4.58 -40.43 -17.29
CA SER A 290 -3.90 -39.91 -18.48
C SER A 290 -2.54 -39.28 -18.16
N LYS A 291 -2.43 -38.66 -16.97
CA LYS A 291 -1.21 -38.03 -16.47
C LYS A 291 -1.12 -38.20 -14.95
N GLU A 292 0.10 -38.30 -14.46
CA GLU A 292 0.47 -38.48 -13.06
C GLU A 292 1.56 -37.47 -12.66
N ASN A 293 1.41 -36.86 -11.48
CA ASN A 293 2.43 -36.01 -10.88
C ASN A 293 2.57 -36.39 -9.40
N ALA A 294 3.75 -36.87 -9.01
CA ALA A 294 4.09 -37.24 -7.64
C ALA A 294 5.32 -36.48 -7.12
N ASP A 295 5.64 -35.31 -7.70
CA ASP A 295 6.84 -34.53 -7.33
C ASP A 295 6.75 -33.95 -5.92
N LYS A 296 5.51 -33.73 -5.44
CA LYS A 296 5.21 -33.21 -4.10
C LYS A 296 5.05 -34.32 -3.06
N LEU A 297 5.32 -35.58 -3.41
CA LEU A 297 5.33 -36.71 -2.49
C LEU A 297 6.76 -36.94 -1.97
N VAL A 298 6.94 -36.89 -0.66
CA VAL A 298 8.25 -36.99 0.00
C VAL A 298 8.32 -38.26 0.85
N GLY A 299 9.41 -39.01 0.71
CA GLY A 299 9.73 -40.14 1.57
C GLY A 299 10.52 -39.68 2.79
N ILE A 300 10.08 -40.08 3.99
CA ILE A 300 10.80 -39.89 5.26
C ILE A 300 11.26 -41.22 5.87
#